data_AF-A0A2D5MST6-F1
#
_entry.id   AF-A0A2D5MST6-F1
#
_cell.length_a   1.000
_cell.length_b   1.000
_cell.length_c   1.000
_cell.angle_alpha   90.00
_cell.angle_beta   90.00
_cell.angle_gamma   90.00
#
_symmetry.space_group_name_H-M   'P 1'
#
loop_
_entity.id
_entity.type
_entity.pdbx_description
1 polymer ?
#
loop_
_entity_poly.entity_id
_entity_poly.type
_entity_poly.pdbx_seq_one_letter_code
_entity_poly.pdbx_strand_id
1 'polypeptide(L)'
;MDKGLLEMKIELENITVDLFEHDISHIKNVAVKCSTGTDSTILLYLTALALPDKKIIPYCIIESQFPNQKNKLLQIVDKIIFKLPNRNIASPILDYADYNSYDSRWRKEAIENPGIFPKKKRGNEGQAKILANKFYQTKRYKNGEIDYFVSGITSNPPIEVLKDIGCEYEDGRSLIKKPQISYLYYDPFIHLNKKHIAEMWKKYDMMDIFHLTESCVNCSLYGDYYSTEIPCKKCYFCSEKYWAFGMYDGGIK
;
A
#
# COMPACT_ATOMS: atom_id res chain seq x y z
N MET A 1 2.62 -34.77 8.56
CA MET A 1 1.58 -33.84 9.03
C MET A 1 1.61 -32.67 8.08
N ASP A 2 0.71 -32.68 7.10
CA ASP A 2 0.60 -31.65 6.07
C ASP A 2 0.33 -30.29 6.71
N LYS A 3 1.32 -29.39 6.63
CA LYS A 3 1.10 -27.97 6.85
C LYS A 3 0.50 -27.42 5.56
N GLY A 4 -0.75 -27.81 5.29
CA GLY A 4 -1.51 -27.22 4.19
C GLY A 4 -1.55 -25.71 4.39
N LEU A 5 -1.10 -24.96 3.39
CA LEU A 5 -1.44 -23.55 3.28
C LEU A 5 -2.94 -23.44 3.52
N LEU A 6 -3.35 -22.63 4.50
CA LEU A 6 -4.73 -22.19 4.57
C LEU A 6 -4.95 -21.33 3.33
N GLU A 7 -5.49 -21.93 2.27
CA GLU A 7 -5.94 -21.20 1.08
C GLU A 7 -6.99 -20.18 1.54
N MET A 8 -6.60 -18.92 1.67
CA MET A 8 -7.53 -17.84 1.98
C MET A 8 -8.13 -17.34 0.67
N LYS A 9 -9.23 -17.99 0.27
CA LYS A 9 -10.04 -17.58 -0.88
C LYS A 9 -11.03 -16.50 -0.47
N ILE A 10 -10.92 -15.34 -1.10
CA ILE A 10 -11.82 -14.20 -0.92
C ILE A 10 -12.74 -14.16 -2.13
N GLU A 11 -13.99 -14.58 -1.92
CA GLU A 11 -15.05 -14.44 -2.92
C GLU A 11 -15.52 -12.98 -2.97
N LEU A 12 -15.37 -12.34 -4.12
CA LEU A 12 -15.89 -11.02 -4.47
C LEU A 12 -16.95 -11.20 -5.56
N GLU A 13 -17.71 -10.14 -5.87
CA GLU A 13 -18.90 -10.23 -6.75
C GLU A 13 -18.59 -10.93 -8.09
N ASN A 14 -17.42 -10.68 -8.67
CA ASN A 14 -17.06 -11.15 -10.01
C ASN A 14 -15.72 -11.91 -10.07
N ILE A 15 -15.08 -12.16 -8.94
CA ILE A 15 -13.75 -12.80 -8.89
C ILE A 15 -13.53 -13.50 -7.55
N THR A 16 -12.81 -14.61 -7.55
CA THR A 16 -12.26 -15.21 -6.33
C THR A 16 -10.76 -14.92 -6.27
N VAL A 17 -10.31 -14.38 -5.15
CA VAL A 17 -8.89 -14.04 -4.92
C VAL A 17 -8.31 -15.04 -3.94
N ASP A 18 -7.33 -15.84 -4.36
CA ASP A 18 -6.47 -16.54 -3.41
C ASP A 18 -5.36 -15.58 -2.95
N LEU A 19 -5.40 -15.21 -1.66
CA LEU A 19 -4.48 -14.20 -1.15
C LEU A 19 -3.03 -14.69 -1.10
N PHE A 20 -2.76 -15.99 -1.03
CA PHE A 20 -1.39 -16.53 -1.00
C PHE A 20 -1.29 -17.83 -1.81
N GLU A 21 -1.45 -17.69 -3.13
CA GLU A 21 -1.45 -18.81 -4.10
C GLU A 21 -0.10 -19.54 -4.29
N HIS A 22 0.93 -19.23 -3.50
CA HIS A 22 2.29 -19.74 -3.68
C HIS A 22 2.92 -20.18 -2.36
N ASP A 23 3.90 -21.09 -2.45
CA ASP A 23 4.57 -21.64 -1.27
C ASP A 23 5.46 -20.59 -0.57
N ILE A 24 5.03 -20.21 0.62
CA ILE A 24 5.75 -19.32 1.54
C ILE A 24 6.06 -20.03 2.88
N SER A 25 6.12 -21.37 2.89
CA SER A 25 6.39 -22.16 4.09
C SER A 25 7.72 -21.80 4.77
N HIS A 26 8.72 -21.42 3.99
CA HIS A 26 10.05 -21.00 4.43
C HIS A 26 10.11 -19.56 4.98
N ILE A 27 9.10 -18.74 4.67
CA ILE A 27 9.00 -17.35 5.13
C ILE A 27 8.50 -17.33 6.58
N LYS A 28 9.09 -16.47 7.43
CA LYS A 28 8.68 -16.30 8.84
C LYS A 28 8.19 -14.89 9.12
N ASN A 29 8.89 -13.88 8.61
CA ASN A 29 8.66 -12.45 8.83
C ASN A 29 8.10 -11.82 7.55
N VAL A 30 6.79 -11.56 7.52
CA VAL A 30 6.09 -10.96 6.38
C VAL A 30 5.83 -9.50 6.66
N ALA A 31 6.47 -8.61 5.91
CA ALA A 31 6.25 -7.18 6.00
C ALA A 31 5.15 -6.73 5.04
N VAL A 32 4.10 -6.12 5.58
CA VAL A 32 3.07 -5.47 4.77
C VAL A 32 3.41 -3.99 4.63
N LYS A 33 3.62 -3.53 3.40
CA LYS A 33 3.91 -2.12 3.09
C LYS A 33 2.66 -1.28 3.37
N CYS A 34 2.62 -0.63 4.53
CA CYS A 34 1.46 0.07 5.07
C CYS A 34 1.62 1.59 4.97
N SER A 35 1.11 2.15 3.87
CA SER A 35 1.13 3.59 3.59
C SER A 35 -0.06 4.36 4.17
N THR A 36 -0.77 3.76 5.14
CA THR A 36 -2.03 4.25 5.73
C THR A 36 -3.17 4.48 4.74
N GLY A 37 -3.12 3.89 3.53
CA GLY A 37 -4.17 3.96 2.53
C GLY A 37 -5.18 2.81 2.64
N THR A 38 -6.30 2.91 1.92
CA THR A 38 -7.34 1.86 1.93
C THR A 38 -6.80 0.48 1.57
N ASP A 39 -5.95 0.43 0.55
CA ASP A 39 -5.47 -0.82 -0.04
C ASP A 39 -4.47 -1.51 0.89
N SER A 40 -3.53 -0.74 1.44
CA SER A 40 -2.49 -1.26 2.32
C SER A 40 -3.01 -1.60 3.72
N THR A 41 -4.01 -0.86 4.21
CA THR A 41 -4.69 -1.17 5.49
C THR A 41 -5.47 -2.48 5.43
N ILE A 42 -6.30 -2.69 4.39
CA ILE A 42 -7.02 -3.97 4.26
C ILE A 42 -6.07 -5.13 3.98
N LEU A 43 -5.00 -4.89 3.21
CA LEU A 43 -3.97 -5.90 2.98
C LEU A 43 -3.31 -6.34 4.28
N LEU A 44 -3.02 -5.42 5.20
CA LEU A 44 -2.44 -5.75 6.51
C LEU A 44 -3.37 -6.67 7.30
N TYR A 45 -4.65 -6.31 7.38
CA TYR A 45 -5.67 -7.13 8.04
C TYR A 45 -5.78 -8.53 7.41
N LEU A 46 -5.92 -8.60 6.08
CA LEU A 46 -6.10 -9.86 5.37
C LEU A 46 -4.85 -10.74 5.43
N THR A 47 -3.65 -10.15 5.39
CA THR A 47 -2.38 -10.89 5.54
C THR A 47 -2.29 -11.52 6.92
N ALA A 48 -2.62 -10.78 7.98
CA ALA A 48 -2.66 -11.32 9.35
C ALA A 48 -3.75 -12.38 9.55
N LEU A 49 -4.86 -12.27 8.82
CA LEU A 49 -5.92 -13.27 8.85
C LEU A 49 -5.50 -14.57 8.14
N ALA A 50 -4.86 -14.45 6.96
CA ALA A 50 -4.44 -15.55 6.10
C ALA A 50 -3.25 -16.35 6.64
N LEU A 51 -2.36 -15.70 7.39
CA LEU A 51 -1.09 -16.28 7.82
C LEU A 51 -0.97 -16.34 9.36
N PRO A 52 -1.76 -17.20 10.04
CA PRO A 52 -1.76 -17.30 11.51
C PRO A 52 -0.39 -17.63 12.13
N ASP A 53 0.44 -18.36 11.39
CA ASP A 53 1.71 -18.92 11.86
C ASP A 53 2.91 -18.02 11.58
N LYS A 54 2.70 -16.91 10.86
CA LYS A 54 3.76 -15.96 10.48
C LYS A 54 3.74 -14.73 11.38
N LYS A 55 4.89 -14.08 11.51
CA LYS A 55 5.00 -12.75 12.13
C LYS A 55 4.68 -11.71 11.06
N ILE A 56 3.59 -10.97 11.25
CA ILE A 56 3.17 -9.91 10.34
C ILE A 56 3.71 -8.57 10.83
N ILE A 57 4.42 -7.86 9.97
CA ILE A 57 5.13 -6.63 10.32
C ILE A 57 4.55 -5.48 9.48
N PRO A 58 3.79 -4.55 10.07
CA PRO A 58 3.48 -3.31 9.40
C PRO A 58 4.79 -2.57 9.08
N TYR A 59 5.02 -2.24 7.81
CA TYR A 59 6.24 -1.59 7.36
C TYR A 59 5.91 -0.29 6.62
N CYS A 60 6.48 0.82 7.05
CA CYS A 60 6.28 2.11 6.39
C CYS A 60 7.60 2.90 6.29
N ILE A 61 7.77 3.57 5.16
CA ILE A 61 8.75 4.64 5.03
C ILE A 61 8.01 5.95 5.25
N ILE A 62 8.32 6.63 6.35
CA ILE A 62 7.75 7.93 6.70
C ILE A 62 8.43 9.00 5.86
N GLU A 63 7.61 9.76 5.14
CA GLU A 63 8.07 10.89 4.34
C GLU A 63 7.94 12.18 5.17
N SER A 64 8.94 13.06 5.09
CA SER A 64 8.98 14.33 5.86
C SER A 64 7.75 15.21 5.65
N GLN A 65 7.15 15.12 4.46
CA GLN A 65 5.94 15.84 4.05
C GLN A 65 4.62 15.30 4.65
N PHE A 66 4.65 14.15 5.32
CA PHE A 66 3.48 13.54 5.97
C PHE A 66 3.73 13.34 7.48
N PRO A 67 3.83 14.42 8.28
CA PRO A 67 4.24 14.34 9.69
C PRO A 67 3.30 13.47 10.55
N ASN A 68 2.03 13.34 10.16
CA ASN A 68 1.03 12.57 10.89
C ASN A 68 0.92 11.09 10.45
N GLN A 69 1.63 10.68 9.40
CA GLN A 69 1.55 9.32 8.84
C GLN A 69 1.90 8.25 9.90
N LYS A 70 2.92 8.52 10.72
CA LYS A 70 3.31 7.62 11.83
C LYS A 70 2.17 7.40 12.82
N ASN A 71 1.52 8.49 13.26
CA ASN A 71 0.47 8.42 14.26
C ASN A 71 -0.76 7.67 13.72
N LYS A 72 -1.11 7.91 12.45
CA LYS A 72 -2.21 7.19 11.78
C LYS A 72 -1.90 5.70 11.60
N LEU A 73 -0.67 5.36 11.22
CA LEU A 73 -0.24 3.97 11.13
C LEU A 73 -0.37 3.24 12.47
N LEU A 74 0.06 3.87 13.57
CA LEU A 74 -0.06 3.28 14.90
C LEU A 74 -1.54 3.04 15.26
N GLN A 75 -2.42 4.00 15.04
CA GLN A 75 -3.86 3.84 15.31
C GLN A 75 -4.50 2.73 14.45
N ILE A 76 -4.15 2.66 13.16
CA ILE A 76 -4.62 1.59 12.26
C ILE A 76 -4.16 0.23 12.78
N VAL A 77 -2.89 0.11 13.17
CA VAL A 77 -2.32 -1.15 13.66
C VAL A 77 -2.97 -1.58 14.98
N ASP A 78 -3.18 -0.64 15.91
CA ASP A 78 -3.88 -0.92 17.17
C ASP A 78 -5.31 -1.41 16.93
N LYS A 79 -6.03 -0.79 15.99
CA LYS A 79 -7.39 -1.23 15.61
C LYS A 79 -7.40 -2.62 14.96
N ILE A 80 -6.42 -2.93 14.12
CA ILE A 80 -6.30 -4.26 13.51
C ILE A 80 -5.94 -5.30 14.57
N ILE A 81 -5.01 -5.02 15.48
CA ILE A 81 -4.67 -5.90 16.61
C ILE A 81 -5.90 -6.15 17.47
N PHE A 82 -6.69 -5.13 17.76
CA PHE A 82 -7.95 -5.27 18.50
C PHE A 82 -8.95 -6.19 17.80
N LYS A 83 -9.08 -6.12 16.46
CA LYS A 83 -9.93 -7.03 15.68
C LYS A 83 -9.36 -8.44 15.56
N LEU A 84 -8.04 -8.61 15.64
CA LEU A 84 -7.32 -9.87 15.45
C LEU A 84 -6.38 -10.20 16.63
N PRO A 85 -6.90 -10.32 17.88
CA PRO A 85 -6.05 -10.39 19.09
C PRO A 85 -5.16 -11.64 19.16
N ASN A 86 -5.51 -12.71 18.44
CA ASN A 86 -4.77 -13.97 18.41
C ASN A 86 -3.78 -14.07 17.23
N ARG A 87 -3.54 -12.96 16.51
CA ARG A 87 -2.59 -12.92 15.39
C ARG A 87 -1.27 -12.29 15.81
N ASN A 88 -0.17 -12.80 15.26
CA ASN A 88 1.19 -12.31 15.57
C ASN A 88 1.52 -11.06 14.74
N ILE A 89 0.90 -9.94 15.08
CA ILE A 89 1.14 -8.64 14.46
C ILE A 89 2.15 -7.87 15.31
N ALA A 90 3.31 -7.56 14.72
CA ALA A 90 4.38 -6.84 15.38
C ALA A 90 4.14 -5.33 15.42
N SER A 91 4.87 -4.64 16.28
CA SER A 91 5.00 -3.17 16.21
C SER A 91 5.55 -2.76 14.84
N PRO A 92 5.09 -1.61 14.28
CA PRO A 92 5.52 -1.19 12.96
C PRO A 92 7.03 -0.94 12.86
N ILE A 93 7.64 -1.37 11.76
CA ILE A 93 8.98 -0.91 11.36
C ILE A 93 8.83 0.39 10.57
N LEU A 94 9.51 1.43 11.05
CA LEU A 94 9.51 2.76 10.45
C LEU A 94 10.91 3.09 9.93
N ASP A 95 11.02 3.29 8.62
CA ASP A 95 12.16 3.96 8.01
C ASP A 95 11.78 5.40 7.68
N TYR A 96 12.76 6.29 7.54
CA TYR A 96 12.52 7.70 7.24
C TYR A 96 13.27 8.08 5.97
N ALA A 97 12.57 8.68 5.01
CA ALA A 97 13.19 9.14 3.78
C ALA A 97 12.55 10.42 3.28
N ASP A 98 13.39 11.38 2.90
CA ASP A 98 12.96 12.59 2.19
C ASP A 98 13.26 12.41 0.70
N TYR A 99 12.24 12.60 -0.15
CA TYR A 99 12.34 12.48 -1.60
C TYR A 99 12.31 13.84 -2.32
N ASN A 100 11.87 14.88 -1.62
CA ASN A 100 11.36 16.11 -2.21
C ASN A 100 12.23 17.33 -1.91
N SER A 101 13.14 17.26 -0.93
CA SER A 101 14.10 18.34 -0.68
C SER A 101 15.02 18.55 -1.88
N TYR A 102 15.26 19.83 -2.19
CA TYR A 102 16.14 20.31 -3.28
C TYR A 102 17.55 19.70 -3.24
N ASP A 103 17.93 19.06 -2.12
CA ASP A 103 19.15 18.27 -1.94
C ASP A 103 18.92 17.01 -1.06
N SER A 104 17.90 16.18 -1.33
CA SER A 104 17.85 14.84 -0.71
C SER A 104 18.90 13.93 -1.37
N ARG A 105 19.60 13.12 -0.56
CA ARG A 105 20.54 12.10 -1.05
C ARG A 105 19.95 11.22 -2.16
N TRP A 106 18.64 10.95 -2.09
CA TRP A 106 17.93 10.09 -3.03
C TRP A 106 17.64 10.79 -4.36
N ARG A 107 17.35 12.09 -4.34
CA ARG A 107 17.18 12.90 -5.54
C ARG A 107 18.52 13.09 -6.26
N LYS A 108 19.59 13.36 -5.50
CA LYS A 108 20.95 13.42 -6.04
C LYS A 108 21.35 12.11 -6.71
N GLU A 109 21.17 10.98 -6.00
CA GLU A 109 21.42 9.64 -6.54
C GLU A 109 20.58 9.35 -7.82
N ALA A 110 19.30 9.73 -7.84
CA ALA A 110 18.44 9.55 -9.01
C ALA A 110 18.89 10.37 -10.23
N ILE A 111 19.46 11.56 -10.01
CA ILE A 111 19.99 12.43 -11.06
C ILE A 111 21.31 11.87 -11.60
N GLU A 112 22.21 11.46 -10.70
CA GLU A 112 23.56 10.96 -11.02
C GLU A 112 23.54 9.56 -11.64
N ASN A 113 22.56 8.71 -11.29
CA ASN A 113 22.45 7.33 -11.78
C ASN A 113 21.15 7.08 -12.58
N PRO A 114 20.95 7.73 -13.73
CA PRO A 114 19.70 7.68 -14.48
C PRO A 114 19.40 6.33 -15.15
N GLY A 115 20.38 5.43 -15.22
CA GLY A 115 20.27 4.12 -15.87
C GLY A 115 19.62 3.02 -15.02
N ILE A 116 19.37 3.26 -13.72
CA ILE A 116 18.83 2.24 -12.82
C ILE A 116 17.34 1.97 -13.12
N PHE A 117 16.59 2.97 -13.60
CA PHE A 117 15.22 2.80 -14.09
C PHE A 117 14.97 3.75 -15.26
N PRO A 118 14.28 3.32 -16.33
CA PRO A 118 14.06 4.17 -17.50
C PRO A 118 13.30 5.46 -17.10
N LYS A 119 14.00 6.61 -17.17
CA LYS A 119 13.48 7.97 -16.87
C LYS A 119 12.14 8.29 -17.55
N LYS A 120 11.86 7.67 -18.70
CA LYS A 120 10.65 7.91 -19.51
C LYS A 120 9.31 7.68 -18.79
N LYS A 121 9.28 6.99 -17.64
CA LYS A 121 8.02 6.70 -16.90
C LYS A 121 7.81 7.48 -15.61
N ARG A 122 8.86 8.07 -14.99
CA ARG A 122 8.77 8.70 -13.66
C ARG A 122 9.74 9.87 -13.52
N GLY A 123 9.26 10.99 -12.97
CA GLY A 123 10.10 12.15 -12.62
C GLY A 123 11.11 11.84 -11.51
N ASN A 124 12.00 12.79 -11.22
CA ASN A 124 13.11 12.61 -10.28
C ASN A 124 12.66 12.18 -8.86
N GLU A 125 11.53 12.69 -8.37
CA GLU A 125 10.95 12.28 -7.07
C GLU A 125 10.51 10.81 -7.07
N GLY A 126 9.88 10.35 -8.15
CA GLY A 126 9.49 8.95 -8.30
C GLY A 126 10.71 8.03 -8.27
N GLN A 127 11.81 8.45 -8.89
CA GLN A 127 13.08 7.71 -8.86
C GLN A 127 13.72 7.70 -7.47
N ALA A 128 13.78 8.85 -6.80
CA ALA A 128 14.26 8.98 -5.43
C ALA A 128 13.51 8.04 -4.46
N LYS A 129 12.18 7.98 -4.60
CA LYS A 129 11.34 7.08 -3.81
C LYS A 129 11.68 5.61 -4.04
N ILE A 130 11.88 5.19 -5.30
CA ILE A 130 12.23 3.79 -5.61
C ILE A 130 13.60 3.43 -5.02
N LEU A 131 14.61 4.29 -5.17
CA LEU A 131 15.95 4.06 -4.65
C LEU A 131 15.94 3.90 -3.12
N ALA A 132 15.24 4.80 -2.42
CA ALA A 132 15.12 4.70 -0.98
C ALA A 132 14.39 3.44 -0.52
N ASN A 133 13.27 3.10 -1.17
CA ASN A 133 12.54 1.87 -0.91
C ASN A 133 13.46 0.66 -1.05
N LYS A 134 14.19 0.58 -2.18
CA LYS A 134 15.14 -0.51 -2.45
C LYS A 134 16.23 -0.57 -1.38
N PHE A 135 16.82 0.56 -1.00
CA PHE A 135 17.87 0.60 0.01
C PHE A 135 17.40 0.07 1.36
N TYR A 136 16.30 0.62 1.88
CA TYR A 136 15.79 0.24 3.19
C TYR A 136 15.30 -1.21 3.20
N GLN A 137 14.54 -1.64 2.18
CA GLN A 137 14.05 -3.02 2.06
C GLN A 137 15.21 -4.02 1.97
N THR A 138 16.25 -3.70 1.19
CA THR A 138 17.47 -4.53 1.11
C THR A 138 18.19 -4.60 2.45
N LYS A 139 18.28 -3.48 3.18
CA LYS A 139 18.89 -3.43 4.51
C LYS A 139 18.13 -4.33 5.49
N ARG A 140 16.80 -4.20 5.56
CA ARG A 140 15.94 -4.99 6.46
C ARG A 140 16.02 -6.48 6.14
N TYR A 141 16.02 -6.84 4.85
CA TYR A 141 16.20 -8.21 4.39
C TYR A 141 17.56 -8.78 4.80
N LYS A 142 18.66 -8.08 4.51
CA LYS A 142 20.02 -8.52 4.85
C LYS A 142 20.25 -8.68 6.36
N ASN A 143 19.54 -7.88 7.16
CA ASN A 143 19.59 -7.97 8.62
C ASN A 143 18.72 -9.10 9.20
N GLY A 144 17.96 -9.84 8.37
CA GLY A 144 17.04 -10.89 8.82
C GLY A 144 15.80 -10.37 9.54
N GLU A 145 15.49 -9.08 9.42
CA GLU A 145 14.33 -8.46 10.07
C GLU A 145 13.04 -8.73 9.31
N ILE A 146 13.13 -8.86 7.99
CA ILE A 146 12.02 -9.10 7.06
C ILE A 146 12.46 -10.12 6.02
N ASP A 147 11.66 -11.16 5.80
CA ASP A 147 11.94 -12.19 4.79
C ASP A 147 11.19 -11.89 3.48
N TYR A 148 10.00 -11.30 3.59
CA TYR A 148 9.08 -11.13 2.47
C TYR A 148 8.27 -9.84 2.57
N PHE A 149 8.15 -9.09 1.47
CA PHE A 149 7.37 -7.87 1.40
C PHE A 149 6.08 -8.08 0.61
N VAL A 150 4.95 -7.65 1.17
CA VAL A 150 3.65 -7.65 0.50
C VAL A 150 3.17 -6.22 0.30
N SER A 151 2.69 -5.88 -0.90
CA SER A 151 2.24 -4.52 -1.23
C SER A 151 0.81 -4.45 -1.76
N GLY A 152 0.11 -3.38 -1.39
CA GLY A 152 -1.29 -3.15 -1.75
C GLY A 152 -1.46 -2.41 -3.08
N ILE A 153 -0.52 -2.54 -4.02
CA ILE A 153 -0.69 -1.93 -5.34
C ILE A 153 -1.89 -2.56 -6.07
N THR A 154 -2.73 -1.73 -6.68
CA THR A 154 -3.97 -2.12 -7.38
C THR A 154 -3.89 -1.81 -8.87
N SER A 155 -4.75 -2.42 -9.68
CA SER A 155 -4.97 -1.99 -11.07
C SER A 155 -5.80 -0.70 -11.13
N ASN A 156 -5.72 0.01 -12.26
CA ASN A 156 -6.53 1.21 -12.43
C ASN A 156 -8.03 0.86 -12.57
N PRO A 157 -8.94 1.83 -12.36
CA PRO A 157 -10.34 1.73 -12.81
C PRO A 157 -10.45 1.42 -14.32
N PRO A 158 -11.62 0.97 -14.81
CA PRO A 158 -11.91 0.91 -16.23
C PRO A 158 -11.60 2.24 -16.93
N ILE A 159 -11.20 2.18 -18.20
CA ILE A 159 -10.74 3.38 -18.94
C ILE A 159 -11.84 4.43 -19.08
N GLU A 160 -13.10 4.00 -19.16
CA GLU A 160 -14.28 4.87 -19.20
C GLU A 160 -14.40 5.68 -17.91
N VAL A 161 -14.21 5.03 -16.76
CA VAL A 161 -14.20 5.70 -15.46
C VAL A 161 -13.06 6.72 -15.39
N LEU A 162 -11.88 6.36 -15.88
CA LEU A 162 -10.70 7.24 -15.85
C LEU A 162 -10.91 8.53 -16.65
N LYS A 163 -11.59 8.43 -17.81
CA LYS A 163 -12.01 9.58 -18.62
C LYS A 163 -12.98 10.47 -17.84
N ASP A 164 -13.96 9.89 -17.17
CA ASP A 164 -14.99 10.63 -16.42
C ASP A 164 -14.41 11.37 -15.20
N ILE A 165 -13.46 10.75 -14.49
CA ILE A 165 -12.83 11.37 -13.31
C ILE A 165 -11.66 12.31 -13.67
N GLY A 166 -11.36 12.50 -14.95
CA GLY A 166 -10.32 13.42 -15.45
C GLY A 166 -8.91 13.08 -14.99
N CYS A 167 -8.60 11.79 -14.81
CA CYS A 167 -7.33 11.33 -14.27
C CYS A 167 -6.47 10.65 -15.33
N GLU A 168 -5.15 10.86 -15.27
CA GLU A 168 -4.21 10.25 -16.22
C GLU A 168 -4.22 8.72 -16.11
N TYR A 169 -4.28 8.05 -17.27
CA TYR A 169 -4.24 6.60 -17.37
C TYR A 169 -2.79 6.11 -17.26
N GLU A 170 -2.44 5.40 -16.17
CA GLU A 170 -1.12 4.77 -16.06
C GLU A 170 -1.15 3.39 -16.73
N ASP A 171 -0.81 3.31 -18.03
CA ASP A 171 -0.85 2.08 -18.84
C ASP A 171 -0.31 0.84 -18.14
N GLY A 172 0.76 0.99 -17.36
CA GLY A 172 1.45 -0.11 -16.68
C GLY A 172 0.61 -0.86 -15.64
N ARG A 173 -0.39 -0.22 -15.03
CA ARG A 173 -1.20 -0.82 -13.94
C ARG A 173 -2.40 -1.63 -14.44
N SER A 174 -2.83 -1.45 -15.69
CA SER A 174 -4.04 -2.11 -16.23
C SER A 174 -3.74 -3.42 -17.01
N LEU A 175 -2.48 -3.65 -17.35
CA LEU A 175 -2.05 -4.79 -18.19
C LEU A 175 -1.87 -6.09 -17.40
N ILE A 176 -1.78 -6.01 -16.08
CA ILE A 176 -1.48 -7.15 -15.21
C ILE A 176 -2.80 -7.85 -14.83
N LYS A 177 -2.89 -9.15 -15.12
CA LYS A 177 -4.12 -9.95 -14.96
C LYS A 177 -4.05 -11.00 -13.83
N LYS A 178 -2.93 -11.09 -13.13
CA LYS A 178 -2.70 -12.02 -12.02
C LYS A 178 -1.79 -11.40 -10.96
N PRO A 179 -1.73 -11.94 -9.73
CA PRO A 179 -0.75 -11.53 -8.74
C PRO A 179 0.69 -11.54 -9.28
N GLN A 180 1.53 -10.64 -8.77
CA GLN A 180 2.96 -10.65 -9.08
C GLN A 180 3.74 -11.22 -7.90
N ILE A 181 4.56 -12.24 -8.19
CA ILE A 181 5.37 -12.95 -7.21
C ILE A 181 6.83 -12.82 -7.64
N SER A 182 7.69 -12.48 -6.67
CA SER A 182 9.14 -12.52 -6.81
C SER A 182 9.77 -13.06 -5.52
N TYR A 183 11.09 -13.22 -5.52
CA TYR A 183 11.81 -13.76 -4.37
C TYR A 183 11.60 -12.96 -3.07
N LEU A 184 11.51 -11.62 -3.14
CA LEU A 184 11.34 -10.75 -1.97
C LEU A 184 10.00 -10.03 -1.90
N TYR A 185 9.22 -10.04 -2.99
CA TYR A 185 8.02 -9.21 -3.11
C TYR A 185 6.82 -9.99 -3.62
N TYR A 186 5.66 -9.64 -3.08
CA TYR A 186 4.36 -10.12 -3.53
C TYR A 186 3.34 -8.99 -3.62
N ASP A 187 2.64 -8.93 -4.74
CA ASP A 187 1.59 -7.96 -5.01
C ASP A 187 0.27 -8.70 -5.32
N PRO A 188 -0.51 -9.08 -4.29
CA PRO A 188 -1.76 -9.83 -4.47
C PRO A 188 -2.81 -9.01 -5.22
N PHE A 189 -2.84 -7.70 -5.01
CA PHE A 189 -3.92 -6.84 -5.50
C PHE A 189 -3.64 -6.21 -6.86
N ILE A 190 -2.49 -6.48 -7.49
CA ILE A 190 -2.05 -5.74 -8.68
C ILE A 190 -2.98 -5.89 -9.90
N HIS A 191 -3.79 -6.94 -9.92
CA HIS A 191 -4.79 -7.22 -10.94
C HIS A 191 -6.21 -6.79 -10.53
N LEU A 192 -6.39 -6.31 -9.30
CA LEU A 192 -7.65 -5.87 -8.72
C LEU A 192 -7.73 -4.34 -8.67
N ASN A 193 -8.84 -3.78 -9.11
CA ASN A 193 -9.10 -2.34 -8.96
C ASN A 193 -9.69 -1.99 -7.58
N LYS A 194 -9.86 -0.69 -7.32
CA LYS A 194 -10.35 -0.17 -6.04
C LYS A 194 -11.76 -0.64 -5.65
N LYS A 195 -12.65 -1.00 -6.57
CA LYS A 195 -13.98 -1.54 -6.21
C LYS A 195 -13.88 -2.89 -5.51
N HIS A 196 -12.98 -3.77 -5.96
CA HIS A 196 -12.68 -5.01 -5.25
C HIS A 196 -12.17 -4.74 -3.83
N ILE A 197 -11.32 -3.72 -3.67
CA ILE A 197 -10.86 -3.29 -2.34
C ILE A 197 -12.06 -2.84 -1.49
N ALA A 198 -12.96 -2.01 -2.03
CA ALA A 198 -14.16 -1.58 -1.32
C ALA A 198 -15.08 -2.74 -0.92
N GLU A 199 -15.23 -3.76 -1.77
CA GLU A 199 -15.94 -4.99 -1.42
C GLU A 199 -15.28 -5.73 -0.26
N MET A 200 -13.94 -5.87 -0.25
CA MET A 200 -13.20 -6.46 0.88
C MET A 200 -13.44 -5.68 2.17
N TRP A 201 -13.39 -4.34 2.12
CA TRP A 201 -13.66 -3.50 3.30
C TRP A 201 -15.04 -3.74 3.90
N LYS A 202 -16.06 -3.90 3.06
CA LYS A 202 -17.43 -4.24 3.50
C LYS A 202 -17.51 -5.67 4.03
N LYS A 203 -16.95 -6.63 3.29
CA LYS A 203 -16.99 -8.07 3.63
C LYS A 203 -16.34 -8.39 4.96
N TYR A 204 -15.27 -7.67 5.32
CA TYR A 204 -14.52 -7.90 6.56
C TYR A 204 -14.82 -6.87 7.65
N ASP A 205 -15.90 -6.09 7.52
CA ASP A 205 -16.34 -5.10 8.51
C ASP A 205 -15.21 -4.17 8.98
N MET A 206 -14.51 -3.55 8.01
CA MET A 206 -13.36 -2.69 8.26
C MET A 206 -13.71 -1.21 8.23
N MET A 207 -14.95 -0.84 7.93
CA MET A 207 -15.35 0.55 7.72
C MET A 207 -15.19 1.44 8.95
N ASP A 208 -15.14 0.87 10.16
CA ASP A 208 -14.82 1.60 11.40
C ASP A 208 -13.40 2.17 11.42
N ILE A 209 -12.47 1.60 10.66
CA ILE A 209 -11.07 2.07 10.51
C ILE A 209 -10.93 3.07 9.34
N PHE A 210 -11.94 3.19 8.48
CA PHE A 210 -11.83 3.88 7.19
C PHE A 210 -11.46 5.37 7.31
N HIS A 211 -11.94 6.04 8.36
CA HIS A 211 -11.64 7.44 8.66
C HIS A 211 -10.16 7.71 8.96
N LEU A 212 -9.39 6.67 9.34
CA LEU A 212 -7.95 6.78 9.56
C LEU A 212 -7.15 6.68 8.25
N THR A 213 -7.79 6.31 7.14
CA THR A 213 -7.09 6.07 5.87
C THR A 213 -6.85 7.35 5.08
N GLU A 214 -5.63 7.51 4.59
CA GLU A 214 -5.21 8.62 3.75
C GLU A 214 -4.91 8.16 2.33
N SER A 215 -5.41 8.89 1.34
CA SER A 215 -5.10 8.62 -0.08
C SER A 215 -4.68 9.88 -0.81
N CYS A 216 -4.91 11.06 -0.24
CA CYS A 216 -4.48 12.31 -0.85
C CYS A 216 -2.94 12.39 -0.86
N VAL A 217 -2.39 12.74 -2.02
CA VAL A 217 -0.95 12.98 -2.20
C VAL A 217 -0.66 14.44 -2.56
N ASN A 218 -1.70 15.27 -2.71
CA ASN A 218 -1.55 16.67 -3.07
C ASN A 218 -1.47 17.51 -1.80
N CYS A 219 -0.27 18.02 -1.49
CA CYS A 219 0.02 18.77 -0.27
C CYS A 219 -0.08 20.29 -0.42
N SER A 220 -0.75 20.81 -1.46
CA SER A 220 -0.76 22.26 -1.71
C SER A 220 -2.08 22.72 -2.30
N LEU A 221 -2.98 23.29 -1.50
CA LEU A 221 -4.04 24.15 -2.05
C LEU A 221 -4.51 25.32 -1.18
N TYR A 222 -4.14 25.42 0.09
CA TYR A 222 -4.45 26.61 0.89
C TYR A 222 -3.25 26.97 1.78
N GLY A 223 -2.84 28.23 1.71
CA GLY A 223 -1.59 28.75 2.28
C GLY A 223 -1.21 28.18 3.64
N ASP A 224 0.09 27.89 3.74
CA ASP A 224 0.89 27.71 4.95
C ASP A 224 0.72 26.43 5.80
N TYR A 225 -0.11 25.46 5.42
CA TYR A 225 -0.10 24.13 6.08
C TYR A 225 -0.20 22.95 5.10
N TYR A 226 0.85 22.12 5.08
CA TYR A 226 0.88 20.83 4.40
C TYR A 226 0.01 19.83 5.19
N SER A 227 -1.21 19.56 4.74
CA SER A 227 -2.05 18.50 5.34
C SER A 227 -2.71 17.65 4.26
N THR A 228 -2.42 16.35 4.27
CA THR A 228 -3.13 15.31 3.52
C THR A 228 -4.35 14.77 4.25
N GLU A 229 -4.63 15.30 5.44
CA GLU A 229 -5.75 14.87 6.26
C GLU A 229 -7.09 15.26 5.65
N ILE A 230 -7.10 16.33 4.84
CA ILE A 230 -8.28 16.74 4.08
C ILE A 230 -8.09 16.31 2.62
N PRO A 231 -9.01 15.50 2.07
CA PRO A 231 -8.92 15.07 0.68
C PRO A 231 -9.07 16.27 -0.24
N CYS A 232 -8.10 16.48 -1.15
CA CYS A 232 -8.14 17.60 -2.09
C CYS A 232 -9.28 17.50 -3.12
N LYS A 233 -9.93 16.32 -3.22
CA LYS A 233 -11.00 15.98 -4.17
C LYS A 233 -10.63 16.10 -5.66
N LYS A 234 -9.34 16.32 -5.97
CA LYS A 234 -8.85 16.59 -7.33
C LYS A 234 -7.78 15.60 -7.80
N CYS A 235 -6.99 15.02 -6.90
CA CYS A 235 -5.93 14.10 -7.29
C CYS A 235 -6.48 12.71 -7.65
N TYR A 236 -5.73 11.99 -8.48
CA TYR A 236 -6.04 10.62 -8.91
C TYR A 236 -6.55 9.75 -7.77
N PHE A 237 -5.81 9.69 -6.66
CA PHE A 237 -6.12 8.80 -5.54
C PHE A 237 -7.39 9.20 -4.78
N CYS A 238 -7.71 10.50 -4.71
CA CYS A 238 -8.98 10.96 -4.15
C CYS A 238 -10.14 10.53 -5.04
N SER A 239 -10.02 10.73 -6.35
CA SER A 239 -11.05 10.34 -7.33
C SER A 239 -11.26 8.83 -7.39
N GLU A 240 -10.18 8.04 -7.37
CA GLU A 240 -10.23 6.58 -7.34
C GLU A 240 -10.91 6.06 -6.06
N LYS A 241 -10.60 6.65 -4.90
CA LYS A 241 -11.25 6.30 -3.62
C LYS A 241 -12.73 6.66 -3.65
N TYR A 242 -13.10 7.85 -4.11
CA TYR A 242 -14.51 8.24 -4.24
C TYR A 242 -15.28 7.33 -5.19
N TRP A 243 -14.71 7.00 -6.35
CA TRP A 243 -15.32 6.09 -7.31
C TRP A 243 -15.66 4.71 -6.71
N ALA A 244 -14.79 4.18 -5.86
CA ALA A 244 -14.99 2.85 -5.28
C ALA A 244 -15.85 2.85 -4.01
N PHE A 245 -15.67 3.84 -3.13
CA PHE A 245 -16.30 3.88 -1.80
C PHE A 245 -17.49 4.84 -1.71
N GLY A 246 -17.67 5.74 -2.68
CA GLY A 246 -18.67 6.82 -2.63
C GLY A 246 -18.34 7.92 -1.62
N MET A 247 -17.08 8.00 -1.16
CA MET A 247 -16.58 8.98 -0.20
C MET A 247 -15.05 9.09 -0.26
N TYR A 248 -14.50 10.24 0.14
CA TYR A 248 -13.07 10.55 0.12
C TYR A 248 -12.32 10.16 1.40
N ASP A 249 -12.91 10.37 2.58
CA ASP A 249 -12.49 9.84 3.87
C ASP A 249 -13.70 9.83 4.80
N GLY A 250 -13.76 8.95 5.80
CA GLY A 250 -14.50 9.17 7.06
C GLY A 250 -15.95 9.69 7.04
N GLY A 251 -16.66 9.68 5.91
CA GLY A 251 -17.97 10.31 5.73
C GLY A 251 -17.98 11.60 4.89
N ILE A 252 -16.83 12.14 4.48
CA ILE A 252 -16.71 13.22 3.49
C ILE A 252 -17.04 12.65 2.10
N LYS A 253 -18.21 13.03 1.59
CA LYS A 253 -18.62 12.78 0.21
C LYS A 253 -18.07 13.82 -0.77
#